data_AF-A0A7W1V7P4-F1
#
_entry.id   AF-A0A7W1V7P4-F1
#
_cell.length_a   1.000
_cell.length_b   1.000
_cell.length_c   1.000
_cell.angle_alpha   90.00
_cell.angle_beta   90.00
_cell.angle_gamma   90.00
#
_symmetry.space_group_name_H-M   'P 1'
#
loop_
_entity.id
_entity.type
_entity.pdbx_description
1 polymer ?
#
loop_
_entity_poly.entity_id
_entity_poly.type
_entity_poly.pdbx_seq_one_letter_code
_entity_poly.pdbx_strand_id
1 'polypeptide(L)'
;MLQIENKDRFGKVIADSLSKVEQTVTDAKTKTRWIRAIAKAVVEIEENVFMTWQEADKSLLIWSQKSNNIYTSNGVCQCRAFEQGSPCFHRAAARLIRLYLETEDATVQAEEIPYLKPTVQVKAERIAGIRIN
;
A
#
# COMPACT_ATOMS: atom_id res chain seq x y z
N MET A 1 -10.19 15.12 -3.65
CA MET A 1 -9.94 14.35 -2.42
C MET A 1 -9.68 12.93 -2.84
N LEU A 2 -8.53 12.37 -2.47
CA LEU A 2 -8.21 10.99 -2.82
C LEU A 2 -9.14 10.04 -2.06
N GLN A 3 -9.72 9.06 -2.76
CA GLN A 3 -10.54 8.00 -2.14
C GLN A 3 -10.02 6.63 -2.58
N ILE A 4 -9.78 5.77 -1.60
CA ILE A 4 -9.43 4.37 -1.82
C ILE A 4 -10.72 3.56 -1.81
N GLU A 5 -11.26 3.28 -2.99
CA GLU A 5 -12.51 2.55 -3.16
C GLU A 5 -12.35 1.03 -2.92
N ASN A 6 -11.27 0.44 -3.47
CA ASN A 6 -11.01 -0.99 -3.37
C ASN A 6 -9.94 -1.29 -2.31
N LYS A 7 -10.39 -1.58 -1.08
CA LYS A 7 -9.50 -1.87 0.05
C LYS A 7 -8.68 -3.15 -0.12
N ASP A 8 -9.22 -4.18 -0.76
CA ASP A 8 -8.48 -5.43 -1.01
C ASP A 8 -7.31 -5.20 -1.97
N ARG A 9 -7.55 -4.42 -3.03
CA ARG A 9 -6.50 -3.99 -3.97
C ARG A 9 -5.44 -3.16 -3.26
N PHE A 10 -5.86 -2.20 -2.45
CA PHE A 10 -4.93 -1.39 -1.67
C PHE A 10 -4.11 -2.24 -0.69
N GLY A 11 -4.73 -3.24 -0.05
CA GLY A 11 -4.05 -4.22 0.78
C GLY A 11 -2.96 -5.00 0.03
N LYS A 12 -3.22 -5.42 -1.22
CA LYS A 12 -2.21 -6.05 -2.08
C LYS A 12 -1.04 -5.12 -2.38
N VAL A 13 -1.32 -3.85 -2.73
CA VAL A 13 -0.28 -2.84 -2.98
C VAL A 13 0.61 -2.62 -1.74
N ILE A 14 0.03 -2.61 -0.55
CA ILE A 14 0.77 -2.52 0.72
C ILE A 14 1.64 -3.76 0.90
N ALA A 15 1.08 -4.96 0.74
CA ALA A 15 1.81 -6.22 0.89
C ALA A 15 3.00 -6.32 -0.08
N ASP A 16 2.79 -5.97 -1.35
CA ASP A 16 3.84 -5.97 -2.37
C ASP A 16 4.94 -4.96 -2.05
N SER A 17 4.56 -3.78 -1.55
CA SER A 17 5.51 -2.74 -1.14
C SER A 17 6.38 -3.19 0.05
N LEU A 18 5.77 -3.86 1.04
CA LEU A 18 6.49 -4.43 2.17
C LEU A 18 7.42 -5.57 1.73
N SER A 19 6.93 -6.49 0.90
CA SER A 19 7.73 -7.58 0.32
C SER A 19 8.93 -7.03 -0.47
N LYS A 20 8.73 -5.97 -1.24
CA LYS A 20 9.81 -5.33 -1.99
C LYS A 20 10.88 -4.76 -1.05
N VAL A 21 10.49 -4.10 0.03
CA VAL A 21 11.45 -3.61 1.05
C VAL A 21 12.23 -4.76 1.68
N GLU A 22 11.56 -5.88 1.98
CA GLU A 22 12.20 -7.06 2.57
C GLU A 22 13.27 -7.66 1.66
N GLN A 23 12.98 -7.71 0.35
CA GLN A 23 13.85 -8.28 -0.67
C GLN A 23 15.00 -7.37 -1.11
N THR A 24 14.80 -6.05 -1.14
CA THR A 24 15.79 -5.12 -1.73
C THR A 24 16.62 -4.37 -0.72
N VAL A 25 16.15 -4.19 0.52
CA VAL A 25 16.87 -3.43 1.54
C VAL A 25 17.62 -4.38 2.46
N THR A 26 18.95 -4.43 2.33
CA THR A 26 19.81 -5.33 3.12
C THR A 26 20.08 -4.82 4.53
N ASP A 27 20.26 -3.50 4.69
CA ASP A 27 20.49 -2.90 6.00
C ASP A 27 19.22 -2.97 6.88
N ALA A 28 19.31 -3.68 8.01
CA ALA A 28 18.19 -3.91 8.92
C ALA A 28 17.59 -2.60 9.48
N LYS A 29 18.44 -1.59 9.72
CA LYS A 29 17.98 -0.29 10.25
C LYS A 29 17.17 0.47 9.21
N THR A 30 17.66 0.52 7.97
CA THR A 30 16.97 1.15 6.84
C THR A 30 15.70 0.41 6.47
N LYS A 31 15.72 -0.92 6.48
CA LYS A 31 14.54 -1.79 6.31
C LYS A 31 13.45 -1.44 7.33
N THR A 32 13.80 -1.40 8.61
CA THR A 32 12.88 -1.02 9.70
C THR A 32 12.31 0.39 9.49
N ARG A 33 13.11 1.34 9.01
CA ARG A 33 12.66 2.70 8.71
C ARG A 33 11.65 2.73 7.55
N TRP A 34 11.87 1.96 6.49
CA TRP A 34 10.93 1.84 5.38
C TRP A 34 9.61 1.21 5.81
N ILE A 35 9.65 0.11 6.57
CA ILE A 35 8.43 -0.53 7.09
C ILE A 35 7.61 0.46 7.94
N ARG A 36 8.27 1.20 8.84
CA ARG A 36 7.61 2.25 9.64
C ARG A 36 7.07 3.40 8.78
N ALA A 37 7.77 3.78 7.72
CA ALA A 37 7.30 4.82 6.81
C ALA A 37 6.07 4.37 6.01
N ILE A 38 6.03 3.11 5.57
CA ILE A 38 4.88 2.50 4.90
C ILE A 38 3.69 2.42 5.85
N ALA A 39 3.88 1.90 7.07
CA ALA A 39 2.80 1.83 8.06
C ALA A 39 2.17 3.19 8.35
N LYS A 40 3.00 4.24 8.52
CA LYS A 40 2.51 5.61 8.70
C LYS A 40 1.79 6.15 7.47
N ALA A 41 2.30 5.84 6.27
CA ALA A 41 1.66 6.26 5.04
C ALA A 41 0.25 5.65 4.88
N VAL A 42 0.06 4.39 5.27
CA VAL A 42 -1.26 3.74 5.25
C VAL A 42 -2.24 4.48 6.16
N VAL A 43 -1.84 4.74 7.42
CA VAL A 43 -2.68 5.49 8.37
C VAL A 43 -3.04 6.88 7.81
N GLU A 44 -2.06 7.61 7.29
CA GLU A 44 -2.32 8.93 6.70
C GLU A 44 -3.25 8.86 5.49
N ILE A 45 -3.11 7.85 4.62
CA ILE A 45 -4.01 7.70 3.46
C ILE A 45 -5.45 7.42 3.91
N GLU A 46 -5.64 6.67 4.99
CA GLU A 46 -6.97 6.35 5.50
C GLU A 46 -7.62 7.49 6.28
N GLU A 47 -6.84 8.27 7.04
CA GLU A 47 -7.36 9.26 7.98
C GLU A 47 -7.26 10.71 7.49
N ASN A 48 -6.32 11.03 6.59
CA ASN A 48 -6.02 12.41 6.20
C ASN A 48 -6.87 12.87 5.01
N VAL A 49 -7.85 13.72 5.31
CA VAL A 49 -8.76 14.32 4.31
C VAL A 49 -8.08 15.32 3.36
N PHE A 50 -6.86 15.77 3.68
CA PHE A 50 -6.11 16.79 2.92
C PHE A 50 -4.99 16.17 2.10
N MET A 51 -5.39 15.21 1.26
CA MET A 51 -4.52 14.54 0.28
C MET A 51 -5.09 14.63 -1.13
N THR A 52 -4.23 15.02 -2.07
CA THR A 52 -4.58 15.16 -3.49
C THR A 52 -3.48 14.58 -4.37
N TRP A 53 -3.86 13.63 -5.21
CA TRP A 53 -3.01 13.14 -6.29
C TRP A 53 -3.06 14.10 -7.49
N GLN A 54 -1.89 14.44 -8.03
CA GLN A 54 -1.70 15.27 -9.20
C GLN A 54 -1.24 14.40 -10.36
N GLU A 55 -2.15 14.16 -11.30
CA GLU A 55 -1.90 13.21 -12.39
C GLU A 55 -0.84 13.70 -13.38
N ALA A 56 -0.82 15.01 -13.68
CA ALA A 56 0.13 15.62 -14.61
C ALA A 56 1.60 15.38 -14.22
N ASP A 57 1.89 15.51 -12.92
CA ASP A 57 3.26 15.41 -12.40
C ASP A 57 3.48 14.10 -11.63
N LYS A 58 2.53 13.17 -11.65
CA LYS A 58 2.52 11.93 -10.84
C LYS A 58 2.95 12.18 -9.39
N SER A 59 2.37 13.22 -8.80
CA SER A 59 2.79 13.75 -7.50
C SER A 59 1.67 13.68 -6.47
N LEU A 60 2.03 13.52 -5.20
CA LEU A 60 1.09 13.58 -4.09
C LEU A 60 1.30 14.87 -3.31
N LEU A 61 0.25 15.68 -3.21
CA LEU A 61 0.14 16.74 -2.21
C LEU A 61 -0.46 16.17 -0.94
N ILE A 62 0.22 16.36 0.18
CA ILE A 62 -0.20 15.90 1.51
C ILE A 62 0.05 16.99 2.54
N TRP A 63 -0.99 17.36 3.28
CA TRP A 63 -0.84 18.22 4.45
C TRP A 63 -0.50 17.38 5.69
N SER A 64 0.66 17.63 6.28
CA SER A 64 1.11 16.93 7.50
C SER A 64 0.64 17.70 8.73
N GLN A 65 -0.29 17.10 9.49
CA GLN A 65 -0.83 17.69 10.72
C GLN A 65 0.27 18.02 11.74
N LYS A 66 1.28 17.16 11.85
CA LYS A 66 2.37 17.31 12.83
C LYS A 66 3.21 18.57 12.62
N SER A 67 3.48 18.90 11.36
CA SER A 67 4.35 20.03 11.01
C SER A 67 3.57 21.23 10.47
N ASN A 68 2.25 21.08 10.30
CA ASN A 68 1.37 22.04 9.65
C ASN A 68 1.90 22.55 8.29
N ASN A 69 2.54 21.66 7.51
CA ASN A 69 3.14 21.97 6.22
C ASN A 69 2.54 21.09 5.13
N ILE A 70 2.45 21.62 3.93
CA ILE A 70 2.11 20.85 2.73
C ILE A 70 3.41 20.33 2.11
N TYR A 71 3.44 19.04 1.83
CA TYR A 71 4.54 18.39 1.13
C TYR A 71 4.06 17.90 -0.23
N THR A 72 4.95 17.98 -1.22
CA THR A 72 4.74 17.41 -2.55
C THR A 72 5.72 16.27 -2.74
N SER A 73 5.22 15.09 -3.07
CA SER A 73 6.09 13.93 -3.28
C SER A 73 5.82 13.22 -4.60
N ASN A 74 6.87 13.15 -5.42
CA ASN A 74 6.98 12.32 -6.63
C ASN A 74 8.37 11.65 -6.64
N GLY A 75 8.60 10.75 -5.68
CA GLY A 75 9.92 10.13 -5.46
C GLY A 75 10.93 11.01 -4.69
N VAL A 76 10.79 12.33 -4.76
CA VAL A 76 11.49 13.33 -3.92
C VAL A 76 10.52 13.85 -2.84
N CYS A 77 11.02 14.46 -1.77
CA CYS A 77 10.19 15.12 -0.74
C CYS A 77 10.96 16.25 -0.05
N GLN A 78 10.26 17.30 0.40
CA GLN A 78 10.83 18.47 1.10
C GLN A 78 10.87 18.29 2.64
N CYS A 79 10.70 17.06 3.14
CA CYS A 79 10.73 16.81 4.58
C CYS A 79 12.15 16.54 5.07
N ARG A 80 12.42 16.89 6.34
CA ARG A 80 13.73 16.66 6.99
C ARG A 80 14.24 15.22 6.88
N ALA A 81 13.35 14.23 6.90
CA ALA A 81 13.75 12.84 6.75
C ALA A 81 14.37 12.57 5.36
N PHE A 82 13.81 13.17 4.30
CA PHE A 82 14.37 13.08 2.95
C PHE A 82 15.73 13.79 2.85
N GLU A 83 15.83 15.00 3.39
CA GLU A 83 17.08 15.77 3.43
C GLU A 83 18.22 14.99 4.12
N GLN A 84 17.87 14.20 5.13
CA GLN A 84 18.80 13.33 5.86
C GLN A 84 19.00 11.95 5.19
N GLY A 85 18.54 11.76 3.96
CA GLY A 85 18.66 10.48 3.22
C GLY A 85 17.82 9.34 3.82
N SER A 86 16.90 9.62 4.74
CA SER A 86 16.10 8.61 5.44
C SER A 86 14.75 8.36 4.75
N PRO A 87 14.20 7.13 4.86
CA PRO A 87 12.82 6.85 4.46
C PRO A 87 11.83 7.79 5.13
N CYS A 88 10.83 8.27 4.37
CA CYS A 88 9.80 9.16 4.88
C CYS A 88 8.41 8.71 4.41
N PHE A 89 7.40 8.95 5.23
CA PHE A 89 6.04 8.49 4.95
C PHE A 89 5.42 9.22 3.76
N HIS A 90 5.74 10.48 3.50
CA HIS A 90 5.24 11.20 2.32
C HIS A 90 5.62 10.50 1.00
N ARG A 91 6.88 10.05 0.89
CA ARG A 91 7.35 9.28 -0.28
C ARG A 91 6.67 7.91 -0.35
N ALA A 92 6.53 7.24 0.78
CA ALA A 92 5.83 5.97 0.83
C ALA A 92 4.36 6.12 0.40
N ALA A 93 3.67 7.15 0.87
CA ALA A 93 2.28 7.45 0.50
C ALA A 93 2.15 7.73 -0.99
N ALA A 94 2.99 8.60 -1.55
CA ALA A 94 2.99 8.89 -2.98
C ALA A 94 3.20 7.62 -3.82
N ARG A 95 4.11 6.74 -3.39
CA ARG A 95 4.36 5.47 -4.07
C ARG A 95 3.15 4.53 -3.98
N LEU A 96 2.55 4.37 -2.80
CA LEU A 96 1.39 3.49 -2.61
C LEU A 96 0.21 3.94 -3.47
N ILE A 97 -0.08 5.24 -3.49
CA ILE A 97 -1.17 5.81 -4.26
C ILE A 97 -0.93 5.65 -5.75
N ARG A 98 0.29 5.97 -6.21
CA ARG A 98 0.69 5.75 -7.59
C ARG A 98 0.47 4.30 -8.02
N LEU A 99 0.97 3.34 -7.24
CA LEU A 99 0.80 1.91 -7.55
C LEU A 99 -0.68 1.53 -7.55
N TYR A 100 -1.47 2.02 -6.59
CA TYR A 100 -2.91 1.74 -6.53
C TYR A 100 -3.66 2.25 -7.76
N LEU A 101 -3.33 3.43 -8.25
CA LEU A 101 -3.92 4.02 -9.47
C LEU A 101 -3.42 3.33 -10.73
N GLU A 102 -2.11 3.03 -10.83
CA GLU A 102 -1.55 2.31 -11.98
C GLU A 102 -2.05 0.85 -12.08
N THR A 103 -2.45 0.23 -10.96
CA THR A 103 -3.06 -1.11 -10.95
C THR A 103 -4.52 -1.09 -11.43
N GLU A 104 -5.16 0.08 -11.48
CA GLU A 104 -6.51 0.26 -12.04
C GLU A 104 -6.52 0.05 -13.57
N ASP A 105 -5.48 0.50 -14.25
CA ASP A 105 -5.34 0.39 -15.70
C ASP A 105 -4.98 -1.04 -16.17
N ALA A 106 -4.60 -1.92 -15.24
CA ALA A 106 -4.15 -3.29 -15.55
C ALA A 106 -5.29 -4.33 -15.58
N THR A 107 -6.55 -3.95 -15.41
CA THR A 107 -7.68 -4.88 -15.60
C THR A 107 -8.02 -5.07 -17.08
N VAL A 108 -7.10 -5.66 -17.84
CA VAL A 108 -7.44 -6.33 -19.10
C VAL A 108 -6.75 -7.70 -19.07
N GLN A 109 -7.58 -8.74 -19.00
CA GLN A 109 -7.26 -10.16 -19.15
C GLN A 109 -6.48 -10.82 -18.00
N ALA A 110 -7.20 -11.15 -16.93
CA ALA A 110 -6.96 -12.44 -16.29
C ALA A 110 -7.39 -13.53 -17.28
N GLU A 111 -6.48 -13.95 -18.17
CA GLU A 111 -6.66 -15.20 -18.90
C GLU A 111 -6.79 -16.32 -17.86
N GLU A 112 -7.85 -17.14 -18.00
CA GLU A 112 -8.04 -18.34 -17.21
C GLU A 112 -6.76 -19.18 -17.25
N ILE A 113 -6.13 -19.38 -16.09
CA ILE A 113 -4.99 -20.29 -15.98
C ILE A 113 -5.53 -21.71 -16.21
N PRO A 114 -5.24 -22.38 -17.35
CA PRO A 114 -6.00 -23.54 -17.83
C PRO A 114 -5.98 -24.78 -16.92
N TYR A 115 -5.10 -24.81 -15.92
CA TYR A 115 -4.87 -25.96 -15.03
C TYR A 115 -5.32 -25.74 -13.58
N LEU A 116 -5.77 -24.54 -13.22
CA LEU A 116 -6.41 -24.33 -11.91
C LEU A 116 -7.89 -24.71 -12.03
N LYS A 117 -8.23 -25.92 -11.60
CA LYS A 117 -9.63 -26.32 -11.47
C LYS A 117 -10.34 -25.30 -10.55
N PRO A 118 -11.55 -24.85 -10.91
CA PRO A 118 -12.32 -23.96 -10.03
C PRO A 118 -12.42 -24.60 -8.65
N THR A 119 -12.19 -23.78 -7.62
CA THR A 119 -12.28 -24.18 -6.23
C THR A 119 -13.61 -24.89 -6.01
N VAL A 120 -13.53 -26.20 -5.73
CA VAL A 120 -14.70 -26.98 -5.35
C VAL A 120 -15.32 -26.27 -4.16
N GLN A 121 -16.58 -25.83 -4.30
CA GLN A 121 -17.35 -25.34 -3.17
C GLN A 121 -17.47 -26.49 -2.17
N VAL A 122 -16.61 -26.49 -1.15
CA VAL A 122 -16.72 -27.44 -0.05
C VAL A 122 -17.97 -27.05 0.73
N LYS A 123 -19.08 -27.74 0.47
CA LYS A 123 -20.23 -27.72 1.38
C LYS A 123 -19.72 -28.18 2.74
N ALA A 124 -19.89 -27.33 3.76
CA ALA A 124 -19.67 -27.73 5.13
C ALA A 124 -20.68 -28.83 5.50
N GLU A 125 -20.31 -30.08 5.32
CA GLU A 125 -21.05 -31.19 5.90
C GLU A 125 -20.82 -31.17 7.41
N ARG A 126 -21.92 -31.07 8.16
CA ARG A 126 -21.89 -31.18 9.62
C ARG A 126 -21.31 -32.55 9.98
N ILE A 127 -20.14 -32.58 10.60
CA ILE A 127 -19.60 -33.78 11.23
C ILE A 127 -20.48 -34.08 12.43
N ALA A 128 -21.53 -34.87 12.21
CA ALA A 128 -22.35 -35.44 13.26
C ALA A 128 -21.63 -36.64 13.86
N GLY A 129 -21.42 -36.61 15.18
CA GLY A 129 -21.23 -37.82 15.98
C GLY A 129 -19.79 -38.13 16.38
N ILE A 130 -19.28 -37.39 17.38
CA ILE A 130 -18.36 -37.98 18.36
C ILE A 130 -19.08 -37.90 19.71
N ARG A 131 -19.56 -39.06 20.20
CA ARG A 131 -19.89 -39.24 21.60
C ARG A 131 -18.62 -39.72 22.30
N ILE A 132 -18.14 -38.94 23.24
CA ILE A 132 -17.09 -39.36 24.17
C ILE A 132 -17.82 -40.11 25.29
N ASN A 133 -17.56 -41.42 25.40
CA ASN A 133 -17.77 -42.19 26.62
C ASN A 133 -16.40 -42.53 27.20
#